data_AF-A0AAU8C5X3-F1
#
_entry.id   AF-A0AAU8C5X3-F1
#
_cell.length_a   1.000
_cell.length_b   1.000
_cell.length_c   1.000
_cell.angle_alpha   90.00
_cell.angle_beta   90.00
_cell.angle_gamma   90.00
#
_symmetry.space_group_name_H-M   'P 1'
#
loop_
_entity.id
_entity.type
_entity.pdbx_description
1 polymer ?
#
loop_
_entity_poly.entity_id
_entity_poly.type
_entity_poly.pdbx_seq_one_letter_code
_entity_poly.pdbx_strand_id
1 'polypeptide(L)'
;MKLRRYREDSIAITEREIMIGFFAVRKLIDSKLKLSPNFAKKLIPVERFQSVEAMGSFERFEFYDHYDLDNSIPDEVTTLYLSNQFIHSLLFNFSWDEHDRPLGVHFTSDYDRTKHCFHISLQQIALVFEEAAASKAVSYRLQDDPKGGRNIVATN
;
A
#
# COMPACT_ATOMS: atom_id res chain seq x y z
N MET A 1 12.35 15.34 -29.63
CA MET A 1 11.25 14.78 -28.82
C MET A 1 11.16 15.62 -27.55
N LYS A 2 10.05 16.34 -27.29
CA LYS A 2 9.94 17.20 -26.10
C LYS A 2 9.60 16.32 -24.89
N LEU A 3 10.52 16.24 -23.93
CA LEU A 3 10.30 15.62 -22.61
C LEU A 3 9.14 16.32 -21.91
N ARG A 4 8.06 15.58 -21.66
CA ARG A 4 6.92 16.05 -20.87
C ARG A 4 7.25 15.78 -19.41
N ARG A 5 8.05 16.66 -18.80
CA ARG A 5 8.28 16.67 -17.35
C ARG A 5 6.89 16.67 -16.69
N TYR A 6 6.60 15.66 -15.87
CA TYR A 6 5.35 15.65 -15.12
C TYR A 6 5.31 16.95 -14.30
N ARG A 7 4.22 17.70 -14.44
CA ARG A 7 4.02 18.87 -13.59
C ARG A 7 3.90 18.36 -12.16
N GLU A 8 4.46 19.10 -11.20
CA GLU A 8 4.40 18.77 -9.78
C GLU A 8 2.95 18.55 -9.31
N ASP A 9 1.99 19.22 -9.94
CA ASP A 9 0.55 19.02 -9.74
C ASP A 9 0.10 17.56 -9.97
N SER A 10 0.69 16.87 -10.94
CA SER A 10 0.29 15.53 -11.37
C SER A 10 0.79 14.47 -10.39
N ILE A 11 1.97 14.71 -9.79
CA ILE A 11 2.56 13.82 -8.80
C ILE A 11 1.82 13.93 -7.47
N ALA A 12 1.54 15.16 -7.03
CA ALA A 12 0.73 15.40 -5.84
C ALA A 12 -0.69 14.84 -6.00
N ILE A 13 -1.30 14.93 -7.19
CA ILE A 13 -2.58 14.27 -7.49
C ILE A 13 -2.42 12.75 -7.37
N THR A 14 -1.40 12.17 -7.99
CA THR A 14 -1.19 10.71 -7.97
C THR A 14 -0.99 10.19 -6.55
N GLU A 15 -0.16 10.86 -5.74
CA GLU A 15 0.01 10.53 -4.33
C GLU A 15 -1.32 10.57 -3.57
N ARG A 16 -2.10 11.64 -3.74
CA ARG A 16 -3.41 11.77 -3.11
C ARG A 16 -4.35 10.62 -3.52
N GLU A 17 -4.42 10.28 -4.81
CA GLU A 17 -5.27 9.18 -5.29
C GLU A 17 -4.83 7.83 -4.73
N ILE A 18 -3.52 7.58 -4.59
CA ILE A 18 -2.99 6.36 -3.96
C ILE A 18 -3.40 6.31 -2.49
N MET A 19 -3.18 7.38 -1.73
CA MET A 19 -3.51 7.45 -0.30
C MET A 19 -5.01 7.26 -0.05
N ILE A 20 -5.85 7.97 -0.81
CA ILE A 20 -7.31 7.85 -0.71
C ILE A 20 -7.77 6.46 -1.15
N GLY A 21 -7.18 5.91 -2.22
CA GLY A 21 -7.47 4.57 -2.72
C GLY A 21 -7.21 3.49 -1.66
N PHE A 22 -6.02 3.48 -1.04
CA PHE A 22 -5.72 2.53 0.03
C PHE A 22 -6.56 2.76 1.30
N PHE A 23 -6.89 4.02 1.62
CA PHE A 23 -7.87 4.32 2.68
C PHE A 23 -9.24 3.68 2.38
N ALA A 24 -9.74 3.83 1.16
CA ALA A 24 -11.00 3.23 0.74
C ALA A 24 -10.95 1.70 0.80
N VAL A 25 -9.87 1.09 0.29
CA VAL A 25 -9.65 -0.37 0.36
C VAL A 25 -9.68 -0.84 1.82
N ARG A 26 -8.96 -0.16 2.71
CA ARG A 26 -8.94 -0.50 4.14
C ARG A 26 -10.33 -0.43 4.77
N LYS A 27 -11.10 0.63 4.46
CA LYS A 27 -12.48 0.79 4.94
C LYS A 27 -13.41 -0.30 4.41
N LEU A 28 -13.24 -0.70 3.16
CA LEU A 28 -14.01 -1.80 2.58
C LEU A 28 -13.65 -3.14 3.25
N ILE A 29 -12.37 -3.38 3.58
CA ILE A 29 -11.95 -4.55 4.36
C ILE A 29 -12.58 -4.53 5.75
N ASP A 30 -12.54 -3.39 6.45
CA ASP A 30 -13.14 -3.23 7.79
C ASP A 30 -14.66 -3.42 7.79
N SER A 31 -15.32 -3.03 6.70
CA SER A 31 -16.77 -3.18 6.58
C SER A 31 -17.20 -4.65 6.61
N LYS A 32 -16.34 -5.58 6.15
CA LYS A 32 -16.64 -7.02 5.99
C LYS A 32 -17.87 -7.32 5.12
N LEU A 33 -18.37 -6.35 4.36
CA LEU A 33 -19.62 -6.47 3.59
C LEU A 33 -19.37 -6.56 2.08
N LYS A 34 -18.54 -5.67 1.52
CA LYS A 34 -18.39 -5.61 0.06
C LYS A 34 -17.39 -6.63 -0.47
N LEU A 35 -16.23 -6.74 0.18
CA LEU A 35 -15.12 -7.53 -0.29
C LEU A 35 -15.24 -8.98 0.15
N SER A 36 -14.80 -9.90 -0.71
CA SER A 36 -14.59 -11.30 -0.31
C SER A 36 -13.67 -11.37 0.92
N PRO A 37 -13.92 -12.27 1.89
CA PRO A 37 -13.01 -12.49 3.03
C PRO A 37 -11.57 -12.82 2.62
N ASN A 38 -11.38 -13.38 1.42
CA ASN A 38 -10.05 -13.72 0.90
C ASN A 38 -9.27 -12.50 0.39
N PHE A 39 -9.96 -11.42 0.02
CA PHE A 39 -9.32 -10.21 -0.50
C PHE A 39 -8.33 -9.63 0.51
N ALA A 40 -8.73 -9.53 1.79
CA ALA A 40 -7.87 -8.99 2.85
C ALA A 40 -6.57 -9.82 3.05
N LYS A 41 -6.62 -11.12 2.76
CA LYS A 41 -5.50 -12.06 2.92
C LYS A 41 -4.69 -12.25 1.64
N LYS A 42 -5.15 -11.69 0.51
CA LYS A 42 -4.45 -11.82 -0.76
C LYS A 42 -3.05 -11.23 -0.64
N LEU A 43 -2.07 -12.02 -1.07
CA LEU A 43 -0.66 -11.65 -1.11
C LEU A 43 -0.40 -10.78 -2.34
N ILE A 44 0.26 -9.66 -2.11
CA ILE A 44 0.63 -8.67 -3.11
C ILE A 44 2.16 -8.65 -3.19
N PRO A 45 2.73 -8.89 -4.38
CA PRO A 45 4.18 -8.86 -4.56
C PRO A 45 4.70 -7.44 -4.35
N VAL A 46 5.79 -7.34 -3.61
CA VAL A 46 6.54 -6.10 -3.32
C VAL A 46 8.04 -6.41 -3.33
N GLU A 47 8.86 -5.38 -3.39
CA GLU A 47 10.28 -5.50 -3.08
C GLU A 47 10.54 -4.96 -1.68
N ARG A 48 11.38 -5.64 -0.90
CA ARG A 48 11.76 -5.21 0.45
C ARG A 48 13.24 -4.84 0.48
N PHE A 49 13.55 -3.73 1.14
CA PHE A 49 14.89 -3.20 1.31
C PHE A 49 15.20 -3.11 2.80
N GLN A 50 16.33 -3.68 3.20
CA GLN A 50 16.69 -3.79 4.61
C GLN A 50 17.14 -2.43 5.16
N SER A 51 16.74 -2.11 6.40
CA SER A 51 17.28 -0.94 7.10
C SER A 51 18.77 -1.15 7.38
N VAL A 52 19.59 -0.19 6.95
CA VAL A 52 21.04 -0.10 7.24
C VAL A 52 21.25 0.60 8.57
N GLU A 53 20.44 1.63 8.84
CA GLU A 53 20.39 2.35 10.10
C GLU A 53 18.97 2.83 10.42
N ALA A 54 18.73 3.13 11.70
CA ALA A 54 17.40 3.50 12.17
C ALA A 54 16.98 4.88 11.61
N MET A 55 16.02 4.89 10.67
CA MET A 55 15.45 6.12 10.13
C MET A 55 14.58 6.82 11.18
N GLY A 56 14.91 8.06 11.55
CA GLY A 56 14.08 8.95 12.33
C GLY A 56 12.85 9.46 11.55
N SER A 57 12.02 10.34 12.12
CA SER A 57 10.83 10.86 11.42
C SER A 57 11.13 12.00 10.45
N PHE A 58 12.22 12.75 10.66
CA PHE A 58 12.65 13.84 9.77
C PHE A 58 13.43 13.33 8.57
N GLU A 59 14.11 12.20 8.76
CA GLU A 59 15.02 11.51 7.86
C GLU A 59 14.31 10.84 6.67
N ARG A 60 12.98 10.89 6.62
CA ARG A 60 12.18 10.38 5.49
C ARG A 60 12.54 11.04 4.15
N PHE A 61 13.11 12.25 4.16
CA PHE A 61 13.57 12.94 2.96
C PHE A 61 14.94 12.44 2.46
N GLU A 62 15.68 11.74 3.32
CA GLU A 62 17.03 11.21 3.11
C GLU A 62 17.01 9.67 3.23
N PHE A 63 15.85 9.04 2.99
CA PHE A 63 15.64 7.61 3.23
C PHE A 63 16.62 6.68 2.50
N TYR A 64 17.21 7.16 1.40
CA TYR A 64 18.22 6.44 0.62
C TYR A 64 19.52 6.18 1.43
N ASP A 65 19.79 6.95 2.49
CA ASP A 65 20.92 6.70 3.39
C ASP A 65 20.58 5.66 4.48
N HIS A 66 19.28 5.38 4.70
CA HIS A 66 18.79 4.52 5.77
C HIS A 66 18.41 3.10 5.33
N TYR A 67 18.24 2.86 4.03
CA TYR A 67 17.87 1.57 3.46
C TYR A 67 18.85 1.14 2.37
N ASP A 68 19.12 -0.16 2.29
CA ASP A 68 19.94 -0.74 1.23
C ASP A 68 19.11 -0.87 -0.05
N LEU A 69 19.02 0.23 -0.83
CA LEU A 69 18.23 0.30 -2.05
C LEU A 69 18.85 -0.44 -3.24
N ASP A 70 20.11 -0.87 -3.13
CA ASP A 70 20.81 -1.61 -4.18
C ASP A 70 20.51 -3.11 -4.14
N ASN A 71 20.09 -3.64 -2.98
CA ASN A 71 19.84 -5.06 -2.77
C ASN A 71 18.38 -5.33 -2.40
N SER A 72 17.49 -5.28 -3.41
CA SER A 72 16.08 -5.61 -3.23
C SER A 72 15.87 -7.11 -2.96
N ILE A 73 14.94 -7.42 -2.06
CA ILE A 73 14.51 -8.79 -1.74
C ILE A 73 13.05 -8.93 -2.18
N PRO A 74 12.70 -9.86 -3.10
CA PRO A 74 11.31 -10.15 -3.41
C PRO A 74 10.55 -10.59 -2.15
N ASP A 75 9.39 -9.98 -1.92
CA ASP A 75 8.55 -10.25 -0.76
C ASP A 75 7.06 -10.20 -1.14
N GLU A 76 6.21 -10.67 -0.27
CA GLU A 76 4.76 -10.66 -0.46
C GLU A 76 4.05 -10.22 0.82
N VAL A 77 3.17 -9.23 0.69
CA VAL A 77 2.41 -8.71 1.82
C VAL A 77 0.92 -8.86 1.60
N THR A 78 0.16 -9.11 2.69
CA THR A 78 -1.29 -9.16 2.58
C THR A 78 -1.86 -7.80 2.17
N THR A 79 -2.97 -7.79 1.44
CA THR A 79 -3.64 -6.54 1.03
C THR A 79 -4.06 -5.70 2.24
N LEU A 80 -4.44 -6.34 3.35
CA LEU A 80 -4.69 -5.67 4.63
C LEU A 80 -3.43 -4.98 5.17
N TYR A 81 -2.30 -5.67 5.21
CA TYR A 81 -1.03 -5.09 5.67
C TYR A 81 -0.57 -3.95 4.76
N LEU A 82 -0.62 -4.15 3.44
CA LEU A 82 -0.29 -3.12 2.46
C LEU A 82 -1.14 -1.85 2.68
N SER A 83 -2.46 -2.00 2.84
CA SER A 83 -3.37 -0.87 3.09
C SER A 83 -3.03 -0.16 4.40
N ASN A 84 -2.65 -0.90 5.46
CA ASN A 84 -2.19 -0.31 6.72
C ASN A 84 -0.89 0.48 6.54
N GLN A 85 0.08 -0.04 5.76
CA GLN A 85 1.35 0.66 5.51
C GLN A 85 1.12 2.01 4.83
N PHE A 86 0.22 2.10 3.86
CA PHE A 86 -0.09 3.39 3.20
C PHE A 86 -0.81 4.38 4.13
N ILE A 87 -1.79 3.93 4.91
CA ILE A 87 -2.56 4.83 5.81
C ILE A 87 -1.72 5.33 6.98
N HIS A 88 -0.70 4.56 7.37
CA HIS A 88 0.26 4.92 8.43
C HIS A 88 1.66 5.21 7.88
N SER A 89 1.75 5.57 6.60
CA SER A 89 3.02 5.81 5.93
C SER A 89 3.77 6.98 6.58
N LEU A 90 5.03 6.72 6.94
CA LEU A 90 6.00 7.75 7.30
C LEU A 90 6.84 8.12 6.07
N LEU A 91 7.27 7.11 5.31
CA LEU A 91 7.94 7.25 4.03
C LEU A 91 6.93 6.97 2.92
N PHE A 92 6.82 7.89 1.98
CA PHE A 92 6.15 7.73 0.69
C PHE A 92 6.95 8.53 -0.35
N ASN A 93 7.63 7.86 -1.26
CA ASN A 93 8.45 8.53 -2.28
C ASN A 93 8.34 7.79 -3.62
N PHE A 94 8.11 8.52 -4.70
CA PHE A 94 8.05 7.90 -6.02
C PHE A 94 9.43 7.43 -6.48
N SER A 95 9.48 6.23 -7.08
CA SER A 95 10.63 5.79 -7.86
C SER A 95 10.45 6.22 -9.31
N TRP A 96 11.56 6.54 -9.98
CA TRP A 96 11.56 7.08 -11.34
C TRP A 96 12.45 6.25 -12.24
N ASP A 97 12.13 6.21 -13.53
CA ASP A 97 13.05 5.69 -14.54
C ASP A 97 14.00 6.78 -15.06
N GLU A 98 14.89 6.38 -15.98
CA GLU A 98 15.83 7.25 -16.69
C GLU A 98 15.20 8.37 -17.53
N HIS A 99 13.86 8.41 -17.63
CA HIS A 99 13.09 9.39 -18.38
C HIS A 99 12.14 10.20 -17.48
N ASP A 100 12.38 10.22 -16.16
CA ASP A 100 11.55 10.91 -15.17
C ASP A 100 10.07 10.44 -15.17
N ARG A 101 9.82 9.17 -15.50
CA ARG A 101 8.48 8.57 -15.41
C ARG A 101 8.33 7.82 -14.09
N PRO A 102 7.23 8.00 -13.35
CA PRO A 102 7.03 7.31 -12.09
C PRO A 102 6.78 5.82 -12.36
N LEU A 103 7.57 4.96 -11.72
CA LEU A 103 7.47 3.50 -11.82
C LEU A 103 6.65 2.90 -10.68
N GLY A 104 6.75 3.49 -9.49
CA GLY A 104 6.23 2.94 -8.25
C GLY A 104 6.51 3.87 -7.09
N VAL A 105 6.35 3.33 -5.88
CA VAL A 105 6.55 4.08 -4.64
C VAL A 105 7.36 3.25 -3.66
N HIS A 106 8.37 3.88 -3.06
CA HIS A 106 8.98 3.43 -1.82
C HIS A 106 8.10 3.86 -0.66
N PHE A 107 7.81 2.93 0.24
CA PHE A 107 6.97 3.21 1.39
C PHE A 107 7.39 2.43 2.64
N THR A 108 7.16 3.01 3.80
CA THR A 108 7.18 2.30 5.08
C THR A 108 6.35 3.05 6.11
N SER A 109 5.78 2.33 7.07
CA SER A 109 5.07 2.92 8.20
C SER A 109 6.04 3.33 9.32
N ASP A 110 5.57 4.19 10.22
CA ASP A 110 6.36 4.54 11.42
C ASP A 110 6.74 3.32 12.28
N TYR A 111 5.90 2.26 12.28
CA TYR A 111 6.15 1.03 13.03
C TYR A 111 7.27 0.17 12.42
N ASP A 112 7.41 0.20 11.09
CA ASP A 112 8.35 -0.65 10.36
C ASP A 112 9.61 0.09 9.89
N ARG A 113 9.70 1.40 10.10
CA ARG A 113 10.81 2.25 9.62
C ARG A 113 12.20 1.81 10.04
N THR A 114 12.35 1.20 11.22
CA THR A 114 13.65 0.71 11.70
C THR A 114 13.98 -0.70 11.22
N LYS A 115 13.10 -1.33 10.43
CA LYS A 115 13.23 -2.71 9.96
C LYS A 115 13.51 -2.75 8.48
N HIS A 116 12.65 -2.13 7.67
CA HIS A 116 12.73 -2.17 6.22
C HIS A 116 11.83 -1.09 5.59
N CYS A 117 12.08 -0.79 4.32
CA CYS A 117 11.09 -0.18 3.45
C CYS A 117 10.70 -1.14 2.33
N PHE A 118 9.55 -0.86 1.71
CA PHE A 118 9.06 -1.61 0.56
C PHE A 118 9.06 -0.74 -0.69
N HIS A 119 9.04 -1.38 -1.84
CA HIS A 119 8.64 -0.79 -3.11
C HIS A 119 7.48 -1.57 -3.72
N ILE A 120 6.54 -0.83 -4.32
CA ILE A 120 5.46 -1.39 -5.12
C ILE A 120 5.28 -0.56 -6.39
N SER A 121 5.07 -1.24 -7.52
CA SER A 121 4.83 -0.58 -8.81
C SER A 121 3.45 0.07 -8.89
N LEU A 122 3.32 1.13 -9.69
CA LEU A 122 2.03 1.77 -9.93
C LEU A 122 1.01 0.82 -10.57
N GLN A 123 1.49 -0.11 -11.39
CA GLN A 123 0.68 -1.15 -12.02
C GLN A 123 0.10 -2.09 -10.96
N GLN A 124 0.91 -2.50 -9.98
CA GLN A 124 0.43 -3.38 -8.91
C GLN A 124 -0.57 -2.65 -7.99
N ILE A 125 -0.37 -1.36 -7.72
CA ILE A 125 -1.36 -0.54 -7.00
C ILE A 125 -2.68 -0.48 -7.78
N ALA A 126 -2.64 -0.22 -9.10
CA ALA A 126 -3.82 -0.16 -9.94
C ALA A 126 -4.59 -1.49 -9.91
N LEU A 127 -3.89 -2.63 -10.01
CA LEU A 127 -4.49 -3.96 -9.91
C LEU A 127 -5.21 -4.18 -8.55
N VAL A 128 -4.60 -3.74 -7.44
CA VAL A 128 -5.26 -3.81 -6.12
C VAL A 128 -6.57 -3.03 -6.11
N PHE A 129 -6.60 -1.83 -6.70
CA PHE A 129 -7.80 -0.99 -6.76
C PHE A 129 -8.87 -1.56 -7.70
N GLU A 130 -8.48 -2.06 -8.87
CA GLU A 130 -9.38 -2.71 -9.83
C GLU A 130 -10.03 -3.95 -9.21
N GLU A 131 -9.25 -4.78 -8.51
CA GLU A 131 -9.77 -5.95 -7.83
C GLU A 131 -10.69 -5.58 -6.66
N ALA A 132 -10.35 -4.56 -5.87
CA ALA A 132 -11.23 -4.07 -4.81
C ALA A 132 -12.57 -3.57 -5.36
N ALA A 133 -12.54 -2.92 -6.53
CA ALA A 133 -13.73 -2.42 -7.21
C ALA A 133 -14.58 -3.56 -7.78
N ALA A 134 -13.94 -4.59 -8.35
CA ALA A 134 -14.60 -5.75 -8.94
C ALA A 134 -15.10 -6.78 -7.92
N SER A 135 -14.51 -6.81 -6.71
CA SER A 135 -14.87 -7.76 -5.65
C SER A 135 -16.32 -7.58 -5.20
N LYS A 136 -17.05 -8.70 -5.09
CA LYS A 136 -18.42 -8.79 -4.60
C LYS A 136 -18.54 -9.93 -3.61
N ALA A 137 -19.09 -9.67 -2.42
CA ALA A 137 -19.50 -10.71 -1.50
C ALA A 137 -20.61 -11.58 -2.13
N VAL A 138 -20.48 -12.90 -2.01
CA VAL A 138 -21.43 -13.88 -2.59
C VAL A 138 -22.63 -14.09 -1.68
N SER A 139 -22.42 -14.04 -0.37
CA SER A 139 -23.47 -14.20 0.64
C SER A 139 -23.11 -13.46 1.93
N TYR A 140 -24.07 -13.32 2.84
CA TYR A 140 -23.90 -12.67 4.14
C TYR A 140 -24.43 -13.58 5.25
N ARG A 141 -23.75 -13.61 6.40
CA ARG A 141 -24.25 -14.26 7.61
C ARG A 141 -24.17 -13.33 8.81
N LEU A 142 -25.09 -13.52 9.75
CA LEU A 142 -24.97 -12.96 11.09
C LEU A 142 -23.99 -13.81 11.89
N GLN A 143 -23.11 -13.14 12.61
CA GLN A 143 -22.14 -13.75 13.51
C GLN A 143 -22.13 -12.97 14.83
N ASP A 144 -22.26 -13.67 15.95
CA ASP A 144 -22.11 -13.05 17.26
C ASP A 144 -20.67 -12.57 17.47
N ASP A 145 -20.53 -11.36 18.01
CA ASP A 145 -19.23 -10.79 18.35
C ASP A 145 -18.81 -11.29 19.75
N PRO A 146 -17.60 -11.85 19.93
CA PRO A 146 -17.07 -12.23 21.24
C PRO A 146 -17.05 -11.08 22.26
N LYS A 147 -17.04 -9.82 21.80
CA LYS A 147 -17.09 -8.62 22.65
C LYS A 147 -18.50 -8.11 22.94
N GLY A 148 -19.52 -8.84 22.47
CA GLY A 148 -20.94 -8.47 22.57
C GLY A 148 -21.45 -7.78 21.30
N GLY A 149 -22.66 -8.13 20.88
CA GLY A 149 -23.28 -7.65 19.65
C GLY A 149 -23.31 -8.68 18.53
N ARG A 150 -23.79 -8.28 17.35
CA ARG A 150 -23.83 -9.12 16.14
C ARG A 150 -23.24 -8.36 14.98
N ASN A 151 -22.40 -9.03 14.20
CA ASN A 151 -21.84 -8.52 12.97
C ASN A 151 -22.50 -9.21 11.77
N ILE A 152 -22.67 -8.46 10.68
CA ILE A 152 -22.92 -9.05 9.37
C ILE A 152 -21.56 -9.24 8.72
N VAL A 153 -21.26 -10.46 8.28
CA VAL A 153 -20.01 -10.79 7.60
C VAL A 153 -20.30 -11.42 6.25
N ALA A 154 -19.56 -10.98 5.24
CA ALA A 154 -19.55 -11.59 3.92
C ALA A 154 -18.98 -13.01 3.97
N THR A 155 -19.54 -13.91 3.16
CA THR A 155 -19.06 -15.28 2.91
C THR A 155 -18.94 -15.52 1.41
N ASN A 156 -17.99 -16.38 1.03
CA ASN A 156 -17.82 -16.85 -0.35
C ASN A 156 -18.72 -18.06 -0.61
#